data_AF-A0A1G7AFA9-F1
#
_entry.id   AF-A0A1G7AFA9-F1
#
_cell.length_a   1.000
_cell.length_b   1.000
_cell.length_c   1.000
_cell.angle_alpha   90.00
_cell.angle_beta   90.00
_cell.angle_gamma   90.00
#
_symmetry.space_group_name_H-M   'P 1'
#
loop_
_entity.id
_entity.type
_entity.pdbx_description
1 polymer ?
#
loop_
_entity_poly.entity_id
_entity_poly.type
_entity_poly.pdbx_seq_one_letter_code
_entity_poly.pdbx_strand_id
1 'polypeptide(L)'
;MPDSAAARSSALLRAWLLAEGLPPAAARRVRDFAQGLTLLQSQPGTRGHPEFDAAASWLRLWAGLPAGARDLLALRVLGGLALERVAELQGRPLARLEREWLLLGRRLAAKSPAWPADLRAAFLSLQPELAPPRRALRVGFGLAALACFAGAAFAPQLHYAFLLDPAQQRLQAPPAAPPPVVEQVPLSASEFELWADAVEFATLERLDFLLWRLQAGGGEVVAAAGPAAPPESLDTVPADLDALTPWAESWPRLQPAQRAELWARARRWEALGEPERLRFEQRAAAYRSLPPLQRADLRERHARWAGFDAATQSTLRALEAGLASATAEEQSTLRAQFEALPEAVRRGLLAGKTPELAELAREAFAFVPEEEREATVELLRGLGETEHGLLRRMARRLDPAAREALRAELLAAEPPARAALVRDRAAAVGVRAD
;
A
#
# COMPACT_ATOMS: atom_id res chain seq x y z
N MET A 1 -23.66 -19.74 -2.11
CA MET A 1 -23.09 -18.38 -1.95
C MET A 1 -22.85 -17.82 -3.35
N PRO A 2 -23.33 -16.62 -3.71
CA PRO A 2 -22.95 -16.02 -4.98
C PRO A 2 -21.43 -15.82 -4.98
N ASP A 3 -20.79 -16.20 -6.08
CA ASP A 3 -19.34 -16.13 -6.26
C ASP A 3 -18.86 -14.69 -6.04
N SER A 4 -18.08 -14.45 -4.98
CA SER A 4 -17.60 -13.11 -4.58
C SER A 4 -16.77 -12.43 -5.69
N ALA A 5 -16.26 -13.22 -6.64
CA ALA A 5 -15.61 -12.71 -7.83
C ALA A 5 -16.62 -12.11 -8.83
N ALA A 6 -17.76 -12.77 -9.06
CA ALA A 6 -18.82 -12.26 -9.94
C ALA A 6 -19.45 -10.97 -9.40
N ALA A 7 -19.61 -10.88 -8.07
CA ALA A 7 -20.07 -9.65 -7.41
C ALA A 7 -19.08 -8.49 -7.60
N ARG A 8 -17.77 -8.75 -7.50
CA ARG A 8 -16.70 -7.75 -7.72
C ARG A 8 -16.63 -7.27 -9.16
N SER A 9 -16.64 -8.16 -10.16
CA SER A 9 -16.64 -7.74 -11.57
C SER A 9 -17.91 -6.97 -11.94
N SER A 10 -19.07 -7.32 -11.35
CA SER A 10 -20.31 -6.57 -11.53
C SER A 10 -20.27 -5.17 -10.89
N ALA A 11 -19.66 -5.04 -9.71
CA ALA A 11 -19.48 -3.76 -9.03
C ALA A 11 -18.50 -2.83 -9.78
N LEU A 12 -17.39 -3.38 -10.29
CA LEU A 12 -16.42 -2.62 -11.09
C LEU A 12 -17.03 -2.13 -12.41
N LEU A 13 -17.83 -2.98 -13.07
CA LEU A 13 -18.55 -2.57 -14.28
C LEU A 13 -19.56 -1.46 -13.95
N ARG A 14 -20.37 -1.58 -12.88
CA ARG A 14 -21.32 -0.53 -12.47
C ARG A 14 -20.64 0.79 -12.11
N ALA A 15 -19.53 0.74 -11.38
CA ALA A 15 -18.77 1.94 -10.99
C ALA A 15 -18.20 2.65 -12.23
N TRP A 16 -17.69 1.90 -13.19
CA TRP A 16 -17.18 2.45 -14.45
C TRP A 16 -18.31 3.09 -15.29
N LEU A 17 -19.47 2.44 -15.37
CA LEU A 17 -20.64 2.95 -16.10
C LEU A 17 -21.24 4.22 -15.52
N LEU A 18 -21.10 4.42 -14.21
CA LEU A 18 -21.56 5.64 -13.53
C LEU A 18 -20.58 6.81 -13.70
N ALA A 19 -19.31 6.53 -13.98
CA ALA A 19 -18.25 7.55 -14.01
C ALA A 19 -18.08 8.25 -15.38
N GLU A 20 -18.42 7.62 -16.50
CA GLU A 20 -17.84 8.01 -17.81
C GLU A 20 -18.82 8.52 -18.88
N GLY A 21 -20.05 8.92 -18.55
CA GLY A 21 -20.90 9.71 -19.48
C GLY A 21 -20.96 9.19 -20.93
N LEU A 22 -21.11 7.87 -21.11
CA LEU A 22 -20.80 7.18 -22.37
C LEU A 22 -21.67 7.59 -23.56
N PRO A 23 -21.15 7.51 -24.80
CA PRO A 23 -21.92 7.78 -26.02
C PRO A 23 -23.12 6.82 -26.16
N PRO A 24 -24.22 7.24 -26.81
CA PRO A 24 -25.51 6.53 -26.79
C PRO A 24 -25.45 5.06 -27.24
N ALA A 25 -24.57 4.73 -28.18
CA ALA A 25 -24.38 3.36 -28.69
C ALA A 25 -23.65 2.43 -27.71
N ALA A 26 -22.80 2.98 -26.83
CA ALA A 26 -22.19 2.23 -25.73
C ALA A 26 -23.18 2.10 -24.56
N ALA A 27 -23.92 3.17 -24.25
CA ALA A 27 -24.96 3.18 -23.24
C ALA A 27 -26.07 2.14 -23.51
N ARG A 28 -26.44 1.90 -24.77
CA ARG A 28 -27.42 0.87 -25.15
C ARG A 28 -26.92 -0.55 -24.88
N ARG A 29 -25.71 -0.88 -25.36
CA ARG A 29 -25.09 -2.21 -25.15
C ARG A 29 -24.87 -2.54 -23.68
N VAL A 30 -24.56 -1.52 -22.89
CA VAL A 30 -24.43 -1.59 -21.44
C VAL A 30 -25.78 -1.84 -20.75
N ARG A 31 -26.85 -1.18 -21.21
CA ARG A 31 -28.19 -1.31 -20.62
C ARG A 31 -28.75 -2.71 -20.87
N ASP A 32 -28.56 -3.23 -22.07
CA ASP A 32 -28.94 -4.60 -22.45
C ASP A 32 -28.15 -5.63 -21.60
N PHE A 33 -26.88 -5.37 -21.33
CA PHE A 33 -26.05 -6.18 -20.43
C PHE A 33 -26.56 -6.15 -18.98
N ALA A 34 -26.87 -4.97 -18.44
CA ALA A 34 -27.36 -4.81 -17.07
C ALA A 34 -28.72 -5.49 -16.86
N GLN A 35 -29.60 -5.44 -17.86
CA GLN A 35 -30.87 -6.17 -17.87
C GLN A 35 -30.64 -7.69 -17.89
N GLY A 36 -29.76 -8.20 -18.75
CA GLY A 36 -29.42 -9.62 -18.80
C GLY A 36 -28.83 -10.16 -17.50
N LEU A 37 -27.98 -9.36 -16.84
CA LEU A 37 -27.38 -9.71 -15.56
C LEU A 37 -28.41 -9.72 -14.41
N THR A 38 -29.34 -8.77 -14.42
CA THR A 38 -30.43 -8.67 -13.43
C THR A 38 -31.39 -9.86 -13.56
N LEU A 39 -31.71 -10.28 -14.78
CA LEU A 39 -32.54 -11.46 -15.07
C LEU A 39 -31.87 -12.77 -14.61
N LEU A 40 -30.54 -12.90 -14.75
CA LEU A 40 -29.79 -14.05 -14.25
C LEU A 40 -29.74 -14.11 -12.72
N GLN A 41 -29.68 -12.95 -12.07
CA GLN A 41 -29.60 -12.86 -10.61
C GLN A 41 -30.96 -13.04 -9.92
N SER A 42 -32.07 -12.82 -10.64
CA SER A 42 -33.42 -12.89 -10.08
C SER A 42 -34.09 -14.27 -10.18
N GLN A 43 -33.47 -15.28 -10.80
CA GLN A 43 -34.06 -16.61 -10.89
C GLN A 43 -33.65 -17.55 -9.74
N PRO A 44 -34.60 -18.03 -8.91
CA PRO A 44 -34.33 -19.03 -7.89
C PRO A 44 -34.47 -20.44 -8.49
N GLY A 45 -33.35 -21.15 -8.62
CA GLY A 45 -33.28 -22.60 -8.40
C GLY A 45 -34.15 -23.55 -9.26
N THR A 46 -34.54 -23.21 -10.49
CA THR A 46 -35.25 -24.17 -11.36
C THR A 46 -34.29 -24.98 -12.23
N ARG A 47 -34.25 -26.31 -12.01
CA ARG A 47 -33.59 -27.31 -12.87
C ARG A 47 -34.38 -27.60 -14.16
N GLY A 48 -34.86 -26.56 -14.84
CA GLY A 48 -35.39 -26.68 -16.20
C GLY A 48 -34.46 -25.91 -17.12
N HIS A 49 -33.89 -26.55 -18.14
CA HIS A 49 -33.12 -25.84 -19.16
C HIS A 49 -34.00 -24.76 -19.78
N PRO A 50 -33.69 -23.47 -19.59
CA PRO A 50 -34.45 -22.43 -20.28
C PRO A 50 -34.06 -22.51 -21.76
N GLU A 51 -35.05 -22.46 -22.65
CA GLU A 51 -34.83 -22.08 -24.04
C GLU A 51 -34.34 -20.64 -24.03
N PHE A 52 -33.03 -20.52 -23.91
CA PHE A 52 -32.32 -19.27 -23.99
C PHE A 52 -32.11 -18.92 -25.46
N ASP A 53 -32.68 -17.79 -25.86
CA ASP A 53 -32.40 -17.10 -27.12
C ASP A 53 -30.87 -16.94 -27.31
N ALA A 54 -30.41 -16.92 -28.56
CA ALA A 54 -29.00 -16.97 -28.96
C ALA A 54 -28.11 -15.92 -28.26
N ALA A 55 -28.72 -14.83 -27.76
CA ALA A 55 -28.10 -13.79 -26.96
C ALA A 55 -27.62 -14.22 -25.54
N ALA A 56 -27.99 -15.38 -25.00
CA ALA A 56 -27.53 -15.81 -23.66
C ALA A 56 -26.35 -16.81 -23.70
N SER A 57 -25.93 -17.24 -24.89
CA SER A 57 -24.75 -18.10 -25.13
C SER A 57 -23.45 -17.51 -24.58
N TRP A 58 -23.27 -16.20 -24.76
CA TRP A 58 -22.04 -15.51 -24.39
C TRP A 58 -21.94 -15.27 -22.88
N LEU A 59 -23.06 -15.19 -22.14
CA LEU A 59 -23.06 -15.09 -20.68
C LEU A 59 -22.55 -16.38 -20.02
N ARG A 60 -22.88 -17.55 -20.58
CA ARG A 60 -22.31 -18.84 -20.15
C ARG A 60 -20.80 -18.91 -20.44
N LEU A 61 -20.37 -18.41 -21.59
CA LEU A 61 -18.95 -18.30 -21.92
C LEU A 61 -18.21 -17.32 -21.00
N TRP A 62 -18.81 -16.18 -20.69
CA TRP A 62 -18.29 -15.20 -19.75
C TRP A 62 -18.12 -15.78 -18.34
N ALA A 63 -19.14 -16.48 -17.84
CA ALA A 63 -19.09 -17.15 -16.53
C ALA A 63 -18.01 -18.25 -16.47
N GLY A 64 -17.69 -18.89 -17.60
CA GLY A 64 -16.62 -19.88 -17.71
C GLY A 64 -15.21 -19.30 -17.82
N LEU A 65 -15.03 -17.98 -17.96
CA LEU A 65 -13.72 -17.36 -18.01
C LEU A 65 -13.09 -17.22 -16.61
N PRO A 66 -11.76 -17.43 -16.48
CA PRO A 66 -11.05 -17.09 -15.24
C PRO A 66 -11.30 -15.63 -14.85
N ALA A 67 -11.37 -15.33 -13.54
CA ALA A 67 -11.65 -13.98 -13.04
C ALA A 67 -10.77 -12.89 -13.67
N GLY A 68 -9.46 -13.13 -13.76
CA GLY A 68 -8.53 -12.19 -14.40
C GLY A 68 -8.81 -11.92 -15.88
N ALA A 69 -9.39 -12.87 -16.62
CA ALA A 69 -9.78 -12.68 -18.01
C ALA A 69 -11.10 -11.89 -18.14
N ARG A 70 -12.03 -12.06 -17.19
CA ARG A 70 -13.27 -11.27 -17.12
C ARG A 70 -12.96 -9.80 -16.85
N ASP A 71 -12.11 -9.52 -15.88
CA ASP A 71 -11.76 -8.14 -15.50
C ASP A 71 -11.00 -7.43 -16.63
N LEU A 72 -10.09 -8.14 -17.30
CA LEU A 72 -9.34 -7.64 -18.45
C LEU A 72 -10.26 -7.36 -19.66
N LEU A 73 -11.26 -8.21 -19.95
CA LEU A 73 -12.27 -7.91 -20.99
C LEU A 73 -13.17 -6.74 -20.62
N ALA A 74 -13.61 -6.66 -19.36
CA ALA A 74 -14.46 -5.59 -18.89
C ALA A 74 -13.76 -4.23 -19.01
N LEU A 75 -12.50 -4.13 -18.59
CA LEU A 75 -11.75 -2.87 -18.61
C LEU A 75 -11.30 -2.47 -20.03
N ARG A 76 -10.88 -3.44 -20.86
CA ARG A 76 -10.30 -3.14 -22.19
C ARG A 76 -11.34 -3.07 -23.32
N VAL A 77 -12.27 -4.02 -23.40
CA VAL A 77 -13.27 -4.09 -24.51
C VAL A 77 -14.49 -3.22 -24.19
N LEU A 78 -15.05 -3.38 -23.00
CA LEU A 78 -16.23 -2.63 -22.61
C LEU A 78 -15.82 -1.24 -22.14
N GLY A 79 -14.72 -1.16 -21.39
CA GLY A 79 -14.17 0.04 -20.80
C GLY A 79 -13.40 0.97 -21.75
N GLY A 80 -12.97 0.46 -22.91
CA GLY A 80 -12.13 1.20 -23.86
C GLY A 80 -10.72 1.58 -23.36
N LEU A 81 -10.31 1.13 -22.17
CA LEU A 81 -9.06 1.56 -21.53
C LEU A 81 -7.84 0.98 -22.23
N ALA A 82 -6.73 1.73 -22.34
CA ALA A 82 -5.45 1.22 -22.81
C ALA A 82 -4.91 0.08 -21.91
N LEU A 83 -4.14 -0.88 -22.48
CA LEU A 83 -3.60 -2.01 -21.69
C LEU A 83 -2.66 -1.54 -20.58
N GLU A 84 -1.96 -0.44 -20.82
CA GLU A 84 -1.11 0.29 -19.88
C GLU A 84 -1.92 0.76 -18.67
N ARG A 85 -3.09 1.35 -18.90
CA ARG A 85 -3.97 1.81 -17.81
C ARG A 85 -4.58 0.64 -17.04
N VAL A 86 -4.88 -0.47 -17.72
CA VAL A 86 -5.32 -1.71 -17.05
C VAL A 86 -4.19 -2.31 -16.20
N ALA A 87 -2.94 -2.25 -16.67
CA ALA A 87 -1.76 -2.70 -15.94
C ALA A 87 -1.54 -1.92 -14.65
N GLU A 88 -1.66 -0.60 -14.73
CA GLU A 88 -1.58 0.31 -13.58
C GLU A 88 -2.70 0.02 -12.56
N LEU A 89 -3.96 -0.06 -13.01
CA LEU A 89 -5.11 -0.31 -12.14
C LEU A 89 -5.07 -1.68 -11.44
N GLN A 90 -4.50 -2.69 -12.09
CA GLN A 90 -4.37 -4.03 -11.52
C GLN A 90 -3.06 -4.23 -10.75
N GLY A 91 -2.12 -3.28 -10.79
CA GLY A 91 -0.77 -3.46 -10.23
C GLY A 91 -0.01 -4.63 -10.87
N ARG A 92 -0.24 -4.90 -12.17
CA ARG A 92 0.33 -6.06 -12.89
C ARG A 92 1.30 -5.60 -13.98
N PRO A 93 2.38 -6.35 -14.26
CA PRO A 93 3.30 -6.01 -15.35
C PRO A 93 2.57 -6.01 -16.71
N LEU A 94 2.75 -4.97 -17.51
CA LEU A 94 2.13 -4.81 -18.83
C LEU A 94 2.37 -6.03 -19.74
N ALA A 95 3.62 -6.51 -19.83
CA ALA A 95 3.98 -7.66 -20.66
C ALA A 95 3.20 -8.94 -20.31
N ARG A 96 2.81 -9.10 -19.03
CA ARG A 96 1.98 -10.24 -18.59
C ARG A 96 0.55 -10.09 -19.07
N LEU A 97 -0.02 -8.88 -18.99
CA LEU A 97 -1.37 -8.59 -19.48
C LEU A 97 -1.46 -8.66 -21.00
N GLU A 98 -0.45 -8.20 -21.73
CA GLU A 98 -0.35 -8.35 -23.19
C GLU A 98 -0.34 -9.82 -23.60
N ARG A 99 0.43 -10.66 -22.90
CA ARG A 99 0.46 -12.11 -23.16
C ARG A 99 -0.89 -12.76 -22.86
N GLU A 100 -1.54 -12.40 -21.75
CA GLU A 100 -2.88 -12.90 -21.41
C GLU A 100 -3.93 -12.43 -22.42
N TRP A 101 -3.87 -11.18 -22.86
CA TRP A 101 -4.72 -10.59 -23.89
C TRP A 101 -4.60 -11.34 -25.22
N LEU A 102 -3.37 -11.60 -25.67
CA LEU A 102 -3.10 -12.34 -26.91
C LEU A 102 -3.54 -13.80 -26.82
N LEU A 103 -3.33 -14.47 -25.69
CA LEU A 103 -3.79 -15.85 -25.48
C LEU A 103 -5.32 -15.93 -25.47
N LEU A 104 -5.97 -14.96 -24.83
CA LEU A 104 -7.42 -14.82 -24.85
C LEU A 104 -7.91 -14.60 -26.30
N GLY A 105 -7.29 -13.68 -27.02
CA GLY A 105 -7.59 -13.42 -28.43
C GLY A 105 -7.45 -14.63 -29.33
N ARG A 106 -6.39 -15.43 -29.15
CA ARG A 106 -6.21 -16.70 -29.90
C ARG A 106 -7.29 -17.72 -29.56
N ARG A 107 -7.64 -17.88 -28.28
CA ARG A 107 -8.73 -18.79 -27.87
C ARG A 107 -10.07 -18.36 -28.44
N LEU A 108 -10.34 -17.06 -28.48
CA LEU A 108 -11.55 -16.48 -29.05
C LEU A 108 -11.60 -16.61 -30.58
N ALA A 109 -10.47 -16.38 -31.24
CA ALA A 109 -10.36 -16.52 -32.70
C ALA A 109 -10.48 -17.98 -33.16
N ALA A 110 -9.97 -18.93 -32.36
CA ALA A 110 -9.75 -20.29 -32.82
C ALA A 110 -11.02 -21.15 -32.96
N LYS A 111 -12.12 -20.95 -32.21
CA LYS A 111 -13.20 -21.97 -32.23
C LYS A 111 -14.58 -21.67 -31.59
N SER A 112 -15.00 -20.42 -31.35
CA SER A 112 -16.33 -20.20 -30.75
C SER A 112 -17.28 -19.38 -31.64
N PRO A 113 -18.19 -20.01 -32.41
CA PRO A 113 -19.26 -19.32 -33.15
C PRO A 113 -20.32 -18.69 -32.22
N ALA A 114 -20.24 -18.95 -30.91
CA ALA A 114 -21.18 -18.46 -29.89
C ALA A 114 -20.87 -17.06 -29.34
N TRP A 115 -19.84 -16.37 -29.86
CA TRP A 115 -19.57 -14.98 -29.54
C TRP A 115 -20.32 -14.05 -30.49
N PRO A 116 -21.01 -13.00 -29.99
CA PRO A 116 -21.62 -11.98 -30.83
C PRO A 116 -20.58 -11.39 -31.78
N ALA A 117 -20.92 -11.33 -33.08
CA ALA A 117 -20.02 -10.86 -34.13
C ALA A 117 -19.44 -9.47 -33.81
N ASP A 118 -20.24 -8.58 -33.22
CA ASP A 118 -19.84 -7.23 -32.83
C ASP A 118 -18.77 -7.21 -31.73
N LEU A 119 -18.88 -8.09 -30.73
CA LEU A 119 -17.87 -8.19 -29.66
C LEU A 119 -16.57 -8.82 -30.18
N ARG A 120 -16.68 -9.80 -31.08
CA ARG A 120 -15.52 -10.38 -31.75
C ARG A 120 -14.82 -9.33 -32.62
N ALA A 121 -15.57 -8.54 -33.38
CA ALA A 121 -15.05 -7.46 -34.20
C ALA A 121 -14.38 -6.37 -33.35
N ALA A 122 -15.04 -5.89 -32.29
CA ALA A 122 -14.48 -4.89 -31.38
C ALA A 122 -13.22 -5.38 -30.65
N PHE A 123 -13.18 -6.66 -30.27
CA PHE A 123 -11.99 -7.26 -29.66
C PHE A 123 -10.83 -7.36 -30.67
N LEU A 124 -11.12 -7.81 -31.90
CA LEU A 124 -10.11 -7.93 -32.96
C LEU A 124 -9.56 -6.57 -33.40
N SER A 125 -10.38 -5.52 -33.43
CA SER A 125 -9.93 -4.15 -33.76
C SER A 125 -9.03 -3.53 -32.69
N LEU A 126 -9.05 -4.06 -31.46
CA LEU A 126 -8.23 -3.60 -30.34
C LEU A 126 -6.97 -4.46 -30.13
N GLN A 127 -6.74 -5.47 -30.97
CA GLN A 127 -5.47 -6.19 -30.90
C GLN A 127 -4.34 -5.26 -31.34
N PRO A 128 -3.22 -5.22 -30.59
CA PRO A 128 -2.04 -4.49 -31.04
C PRO A 128 -1.65 -5.03 -32.42
N GLU A 129 -1.39 -4.14 -33.38
CA GLU A 129 -0.88 -4.58 -34.68
C GLU A 129 0.41 -5.37 -34.44
N LEU A 130 0.34 -6.67 -34.72
CA LEU A 130 1.54 -7.49 -34.81
C LEU A 130 2.35 -6.91 -35.95
N ALA A 131 3.44 -6.21 -35.63
CA ALA A 131 4.38 -5.69 -36.61
C ALA A 131 4.64 -6.76 -37.68
N PRO A 132 4.50 -6.43 -38.99
CA PRO A 132 4.57 -7.43 -40.03
C PRO A 132 5.88 -8.19 -39.91
N PRO A 133 5.87 -9.53 -39.93
CA PRO A 133 7.09 -10.30 -39.82
C PRO A 133 7.97 -9.95 -41.03
N ARG A 134 9.13 -9.33 -40.77
CA ARG A 134 10.17 -9.10 -41.76
C ARG A 134 10.50 -10.45 -42.40
N ARG A 135 10.07 -10.63 -43.67
CA ARG A 135 10.16 -11.89 -44.43
C ARG A 135 11.59 -12.47 -44.52
N ALA A 136 12.63 -11.69 -44.22
CA ALA A 136 14.02 -12.11 -44.24
C ALA A 136 14.44 -13.05 -43.09
N LEU A 137 13.70 -13.14 -41.97
CA LEU A 137 14.10 -13.97 -40.81
C LEU A 137 13.55 -15.41 -40.83
N ARG A 138 12.65 -15.75 -41.76
CA ARG A 138 12.01 -17.09 -41.79
C ARG A 138 12.90 -18.22 -42.32
N VAL A 139 13.92 -17.93 -43.12
CA VAL A 139 14.83 -18.98 -43.64
C VAL A 139 15.91 -19.34 -42.62
N GLY A 140 16.40 -18.37 -41.83
CA GLY A 140 17.41 -18.59 -40.80
C GLY A 140 16.88 -19.32 -39.55
N PHE A 141 15.72 -18.91 -39.03
CA PHE A 141 15.14 -19.54 -37.83
C PHE A 141 14.48 -20.90 -38.11
N GLY A 142 14.02 -21.16 -39.33
CA GLY A 142 13.43 -22.45 -39.70
C GLY A 142 14.42 -23.61 -39.62
N LEU A 143 15.68 -23.39 -40.01
CA LEU A 143 16.74 -24.41 -39.94
C LEU A 143 17.28 -24.61 -38.52
N ALA A 144 17.42 -23.54 -37.73
CA ALA A 144 17.83 -23.64 -36.33
C ALA A 144 16.74 -24.28 -35.44
N ALA A 145 15.46 -23.99 -35.69
CA ALA A 145 14.35 -24.60 -34.97
C ALA A 145 14.19 -26.09 -35.33
N LEU A 146 14.43 -26.50 -36.58
CA LEU A 146 14.40 -27.92 -36.97
C LEU A 146 15.54 -28.73 -36.32
N ALA A 147 16.74 -28.13 -36.19
CA ALA A 147 17.86 -28.74 -35.50
C ALA A 147 17.62 -28.87 -33.98
N CYS A 148 17.01 -27.87 -33.34
CA CYS A 148 16.63 -27.95 -31.93
C CYS A 148 15.45 -28.90 -31.67
N PHE A 149 14.49 -29.03 -32.60
CA PHE A 149 13.35 -29.95 -32.45
C PHE A 149 13.75 -31.42 -32.62
N ALA A 150 14.74 -31.72 -33.47
CA ALA A 150 15.28 -33.07 -33.60
C ALA A 150 16.04 -33.53 -32.34
N GLY A 151 16.71 -32.61 -31.62
CA GLY A 151 17.35 -32.90 -30.33
C GLY A 151 16.37 -32.97 -29.14
N ALA A 152 15.28 -32.20 -29.16
CA ALA A 152 14.32 -32.12 -28.05
C ALA A 152 13.18 -33.16 -28.12
N ALA A 153 12.95 -33.83 -29.26
CA ALA A 153 11.89 -34.82 -29.39
C ALA A 153 12.22 -36.19 -28.76
N PHE A 154 13.49 -36.48 -28.45
CA PHE A 154 13.91 -37.77 -27.89
C PHE A 154 14.49 -37.72 -26.46
N ALA A 155 14.63 -36.54 -25.85
CA ALA A 155 15.22 -36.37 -24.51
C ALA A 155 14.24 -36.22 -23.31
N PRO A 156 12.98 -35.73 -23.42
CA PRO A 156 12.20 -35.42 -22.22
C PRO A 156 11.37 -36.58 -21.65
N GLN A 157 11.26 -37.72 -22.34
CA GLN A 157 10.45 -38.85 -21.84
C GLN A 157 11.19 -39.76 -20.84
N LEU A 158 12.52 -39.66 -20.72
CA LEU A 158 13.29 -40.44 -19.75
C LEU A 158 13.67 -39.68 -18.48
N HIS A 159 13.54 -38.35 -18.44
CA HIS A 159 13.98 -37.55 -17.28
C HIS A 159 12.87 -37.27 -16.25
N TYR A 160 11.59 -37.36 -16.63
CA TYR A 160 10.47 -37.14 -15.70
C TYR A 160 9.98 -38.40 -14.98
N ALA A 161 10.40 -39.59 -15.41
CA ALA A 161 10.03 -40.85 -14.74
C ALA A 161 10.97 -41.23 -13.57
N PHE A 162 12.13 -40.59 -13.45
CA PHE A 162 13.20 -41.04 -12.53
C PHE A 162 13.60 -40.07 -11.42
N LEU A 163 12.89 -38.94 -11.20
CA LEU A 163 13.39 -37.92 -10.28
C LEU A 163 12.55 -37.56 -9.06
N LEU A 164 11.40 -38.16 -8.79
CA LEU A 164 10.79 -38.03 -7.46
C LEU A 164 10.07 -39.32 -7.04
N ASP A 165 10.73 -40.09 -6.19
CA ASP A 165 10.09 -41.10 -5.35
C ASP A 165 8.97 -40.42 -4.54
N PRO A 166 7.72 -40.92 -4.58
CA PRO A 166 6.63 -40.39 -3.75
C PRO A 166 6.95 -40.40 -2.24
N ALA A 167 7.93 -41.18 -1.79
CA ALA A 167 8.46 -41.10 -0.43
C ALA A 167 9.29 -39.83 -0.17
N GLN A 168 10.07 -39.35 -1.15
CA GLN A 168 10.84 -38.10 -1.01
C GLN A 168 9.96 -36.85 -1.05
N GLN A 169 8.84 -36.86 -1.79
CA GLN A 169 7.85 -35.77 -1.74
C GLN A 169 7.20 -35.61 -0.35
N ARG A 170 7.09 -36.68 0.44
CA ARG A 170 6.59 -36.60 1.83
C ARG A 170 7.61 -36.01 2.79
N LEU A 171 8.91 -36.11 2.49
CA LEU A 171 9.98 -35.53 3.29
C LEU A 171 10.24 -34.05 2.97
N GLN A 172 9.84 -33.58 1.78
CA GLN A 172 9.94 -32.17 1.37
C GLN A 172 8.64 -31.37 1.54
N ALA A 173 7.55 -32.00 1.98
CA ALA A 173 6.37 -31.25 2.38
C ALA A 173 6.80 -30.33 3.54
N PRO A 174 6.66 -28.98 3.43
CA PRO A 174 6.89 -28.11 4.56
C PRO A 174 6.04 -28.65 5.72
N PRO A 175 6.59 -28.70 6.96
CA PRO A 175 5.86 -29.21 8.09
C PRO A 175 4.49 -28.55 8.11
N ALA A 176 3.44 -29.35 8.22
CA ALA A 176 2.07 -28.86 8.24
C ALA A 176 2.01 -27.67 9.18
N ALA A 177 1.61 -26.51 8.65
CA ALA A 177 1.51 -25.29 9.45
C ALA A 177 0.70 -25.64 10.71
N PRO A 178 1.21 -25.34 11.92
CA PRO A 178 0.48 -25.65 13.13
C PRO A 178 -0.93 -25.04 13.03
N PRO A 179 -1.95 -25.72 13.56
CA PRO A 179 -3.30 -25.19 13.55
C PRO A 179 -3.30 -23.77 14.15
N PRO A 180 -4.06 -22.82 13.55
CA PRO A 180 -4.10 -21.46 14.06
C PRO A 180 -4.58 -21.47 15.50
N VAL A 181 -3.85 -20.76 16.38
CA VAL A 181 -4.26 -20.56 17.77
C VAL A 181 -5.56 -19.76 17.75
N VAL A 182 -6.62 -20.31 18.34
CA VAL A 182 -7.91 -19.60 18.47
C VAL A 182 -7.79 -18.66 19.66
N GLU A 183 -7.46 -17.41 19.35
CA GLU A 183 -7.32 -16.35 20.34
C GLU A 183 -8.69 -15.75 20.71
N GLN A 184 -8.94 -15.57 22.00
CA GLN A 184 -10.11 -14.82 22.47
C GLN A 184 -9.89 -13.30 22.29
N VAL A 185 -8.66 -12.85 22.52
CA VAL A 185 -8.19 -11.49 22.29
C VAL A 185 -7.10 -11.56 21.23
N PRO A 186 -7.20 -10.81 20.12
CA PRO A 186 -6.29 -10.94 18.97
C PRO A 186 -4.92 -10.31 19.27
N LEU A 187 -4.17 -10.88 20.22
CA LEU A 187 -2.84 -10.44 20.64
C LEU A 187 -1.81 -10.61 19.52
N SER A 188 -1.96 -11.60 18.63
CA SER A 188 -1.06 -11.75 17.47
C SER A 188 -1.34 -10.75 16.35
N ALA A 189 -2.48 -10.04 16.37
CA ALA A 189 -2.80 -9.14 15.29
C ALA A 189 -1.75 -8.02 15.19
N SER A 190 -1.22 -7.81 13.99
CA SER A 190 -0.28 -6.72 13.73
C SER A 190 -0.87 -5.33 14.04
N GLU A 191 -2.19 -5.24 14.06
CA GLU A 191 -2.96 -4.03 14.36
C GLU A 191 -3.42 -3.92 15.81
N PHE A 192 -2.96 -4.81 16.69
CA PHE A 192 -3.31 -4.75 18.11
C PHE A 192 -3.01 -3.37 18.71
N GLU A 193 -1.81 -2.82 18.44
CA GLU A 193 -1.44 -1.49 18.92
C GLU A 193 -2.35 -0.40 18.36
N LEU A 194 -2.73 -0.52 17.08
CA LEU A 194 -3.67 0.40 16.45
C LEU A 194 -5.00 0.38 17.20
N TRP A 195 -5.53 -0.78 17.61
CA TRP A 195 -6.82 -0.89 18.30
C TRP A 195 -6.75 -0.62 19.81
N ALA A 196 -5.57 -0.81 20.41
CA ALA A 196 -5.32 -0.57 21.83
C ALA A 196 -4.86 0.87 22.13
N ASP A 197 -4.47 1.64 21.13
CA ASP A 197 -4.07 3.04 21.32
C ASP A 197 -5.27 3.96 21.53
N ALA A 198 -5.12 4.98 22.36
CA ALA A 198 -6.20 5.91 22.69
C ALA A 198 -6.49 6.91 21.56
N VAL A 199 -5.71 6.88 20.47
CA VAL A 199 -5.90 7.75 19.31
C VAL A 199 -7.08 7.27 18.46
N GLU A 200 -8.01 8.17 18.15
CA GLU A 200 -9.17 7.84 17.30
C GLU A 200 -8.75 7.74 15.82
N PHE A 201 -9.45 6.93 15.03
CA PHE A 201 -9.15 6.83 13.60
C PHE A 201 -9.36 8.16 12.87
N ALA A 202 -10.35 8.95 13.29
CA ALA A 202 -10.58 10.29 12.76
C ALA A 202 -9.37 11.24 12.98
N THR A 203 -8.69 11.09 14.11
CA THR A 203 -7.44 11.83 14.40
C THR A 203 -6.34 11.41 13.43
N LEU A 204 -6.17 10.10 13.21
CA LEU A 204 -5.16 9.57 12.29
C LEU A 204 -5.41 9.99 10.84
N GLU A 205 -6.67 9.92 10.38
CA GLU A 205 -7.08 10.38 9.04
C GLU A 205 -6.77 11.86 8.81
N ARG A 206 -6.76 12.66 9.87
CA ARG A 206 -6.43 14.09 9.84
C ARG A 206 -4.99 14.40 10.27
N LEU A 207 -4.13 13.39 10.43
CA LEU A 207 -2.81 13.56 10.99
C LEU A 207 -1.94 14.56 10.19
N ASP A 208 -2.02 14.53 8.86
CA ASP A 208 -1.39 15.50 7.97
C ASP A 208 -1.85 16.94 8.24
N PHE A 209 -3.17 17.15 8.38
CA PHE A 209 -3.71 18.46 8.73
C PHE A 209 -3.20 18.93 10.10
N LEU A 210 -3.16 18.04 11.10
CA LEU A 210 -2.68 18.37 12.44
C LEU A 210 -1.17 18.66 12.46
N LEU A 211 -0.38 17.94 11.66
CA LEU A 211 1.05 18.19 11.51
C LEU A 211 1.33 19.53 10.83
N TRP A 212 0.56 19.89 9.81
CA TRP A 212 0.62 21.22 9.21
C TRP A 212 0.28 22.32 10.24
N ARG A 213 -0.75 22.11 11.06
CA ARG A 213 -1.10 23.04 12.15
C ARG A 213 -0.01 23.16 13.20
N LEU A 214 0.63 22.06 13.56
CA LEU A 214 1.76 22.02 14.49
C LEU A 214 2.96 22.82 13.95
N GLN A 215 3.22 22.77 12.64
CA GLN A 215 4.27 23.58 12.01
C GLN A 215 3.90 25.06 11.92
N ALA A 216 2.62 25.37 11.64
CA ALA A 216 2.13 26.73 11.47
C ALA A 216 1.99 27.51 12.79
N GLY A 217 1.88 26.81 13.93
CA GLY A 217 1.85 27.41 15.26
C GLY A 217 2.82 26.68 16.16
N GLY A 218 3.94 27.32 16.51
CA GLY A 218 4.99 26.78 17.36
C GLY A 218 4.50 26.44 18.77
N GLY A 219 3.81 25.31 18.90
CA GLY A 219 3.30 24.80 20.16
C GLY A 219 4.44 24.45 21.10
N GLU A 220 4.41 25.01 22.30
CA GLU A 220 5.37 24.71 23.35
C GLU A 220 5.18 23.25 23.80
N VAL A 221 6.26 22.49 23.70
CA VAL A 221 6.28 21.04 23.90
C VAL A 221 6.38 20.75 25.40
N VAL A 222 5.33 20.18 26.00
CA VAL A 222 5.37 19.74 27.40
C VAL A 222 5.84 18.28 27.46
N ALA A 223 7.06 18.08 27.97
CA ALA A 223 7.69 16.76 28.09
C ALA A 223 6.88 15.81 28.99
N ALA A 224 6.64 14.60 28.52
CA ALA A 224 6.08 13.50 29.30
C ALA A 224 7.03 12.30 29.31
N ALA A 225 7.08 11.60 30.45
CA ALA A 225 8.01 10.52 30.73
C ALA A 225 7.79 9.30 29.82
N GLY A 226 8.92 8.73 29.36
CA GLY A 226 8.94 7.59 28.45
C GLY A 226 8.52 6.26 29.08
N PRO A 227 8.19 5.26 28.25
CA PRO A 227 7.71 3.96 28.71
C PRO A 227 8.80 3.13 29.41
N ALA A 228 8.36 2.34 30.40
CA ALA A 228 9.21 1.48 31.20
C ALA A 228 9.76 0.27 30.41
N ALA A 229 10.99 -0.13 30.74
CA ALA A 229 11.69 -1.24 30.11
C ALA A 229 11.07 -2.63 30.46
N PRO A 230 11.16 -3.62 29.55
CA PRO A 230 10.69 -4.97 29.81
C PRO A 230 11.59 -5.72 30.82
N PRO A 231 11.04 -6.74 31.52
CA PRO A 231 11.81 -7.60 32.44
C PRO A 231 12.75 -8.56 31.70
N GLU A 232 13.86 -8.93 32.34
CA GLU A 232 15.01 -9.63 31.73
C GLU A 232 14.81 -11.13 31.42
N SER A 233 13.70 -11.78 31.77
CA SER A 233 13.47 -13.19 31.38
C SER A 233 11.99 -13.58 31.22
N LEU A 234 11.61 -14.06 30.03
CA LEU A 234 10.25 -14.51 29.64
C LEU A 234 10.24 -15.97 29.16
N ASP A 235 10.93 -16.87 29.89
CA ASP A 235 11.12 -18.26 29.48
C ASP A 235 9.90 -19.16 29.69
N THR A 236 9.01 -18.77 30.61
CA THR A 236 7.72 -19.41 30.82
C THR A 236 6.58 -18.44 30.54
N VAL A 237 5.41 -18.97 30.20
CA VAL A 237 4.19 -18.16 30.10
C VAL A 237 3.92 -17.58 31.48
N PRO A 238 3.77 -16.25 31.63
CA PRO A 238 3.34 -15.67 32.89
C PRO A 238 1.93 -16.15 33.25
N ALA A 239 1.78 -16.70 34.45
CA ALA A 239 0.51 -17.23 34.93
C ALA A 239 -0.50 -16.14 35.33
N ASP A 240 -0.06 -14.88 35.42
CA ASP A 240 -0.83 -13.71 35.81
C ASP A 240 -1.57 -13.02 34.65
N LEU A 241 -1.38 -13.50 33.40
CA LEU A 241 -1.98 -12.92 32.21
C LEU A 241 -2.89 -13.94 31.50
N ASP A 242 -4.17 -13.94 31.86
CA ASP A 242 -5.19 -14.85 31.30
C ASP A 242 -5.23 -14.80 29.76
N ALA A 243 -5.01 -13.62 29.17
CA ALA A 243 -4.97 -13.42 27.72
C ALA A 243 -3.89 -14.25 27.00
N LEU A 244 -2.84 -14.72 27.70
CA LEU A 244 -1.78 -15.56 27.15
C LEU A 244 -2.09 -17.06 27.21
N THR A 245 -3.17 -17.48 27.89
CA THR A 245 -3.55 -18.90 28.03
C THR A 245 -3.59 -19.66 26.70
N PRO A 246 -4.15 -19.12 25.59
CA PRO A 246 -4.17 -19.82 24.30
C PRO A 246 -2.78 -20.12 23.72
N TRP A 247 -1.76 -19.38 24.16
CA TRP A 247 -0.40 -19.51 23.67
C TRP A 247 0.44 -20.53 24.44
N ALA A 248 -0.08 -21.09 25.55
CA ALA A 248 0.73 -21.86 26.49
C ALA A 248 1.46 -23.05 25.85
N GLU A 249 0.79 -23.78 24.95
CA GLU A 249 1.37 -24.93 24.23
C GLU A 249 2.45 -24.52 23.20
N SER A 250 2.33 -23.32 22.65
CA SER A 250 3.21 -22.80 21.59
C SER A 250 4.34 -21.93 22.12
N TRP A 251 4.24 -21.44 23.36
CA TRP A 251 5.17 -20.48 23.98
C TRP A 251 6.64 -20.89 23.90
N PRO A 252 7.03 -22.16 24.18
CA PRO A 252 8.44 -22.56 24.11
C PRO A 252 9.02 -22.53 22.69
N ARG A 253 8.16 -22.51 21.66
CA ARG A 253 8.55 -22.48 20.24
C ARG A 253 8.64 -21.06 19.69
N LEU A 254 8.17 -20.06 20.45
CA LEU A 254 8.20 -18.67 20.04
C LEU A 254 9.58 -18.06 20.23
N GLN A 255 9.99 -17.22 19.27
CA GLN A 255 11.23 -16.46 19.40
C GLN A 255 11.14 -15.50 20.61
N PRO A 256 12.26 -15.20 21.29
CA PRO A 256 12.26 -14.31 22.45
C PRO A 256 11.57 -12.96 22.19
N ALA A 257 11.79 -12.36 21.00
CA ALA A 257 11.15 -11.11 20.60
C ALA A 257 9.62 -11.23 20.49
N GLN A 258 9.12 -12.36 19.97
CA GLN A 258 7.67 -12.62 19.85
C GLN A 258 7.03 -12.83 21.23
N ARG A 259 7.73 -13.52 22.15
CA ARG A 259 7.29 -13.68 23.54
C ARG A 259 7.20 -12.32 24.24
N ALA A 260 8.20 -11.46 24.05
CA ALA A 260 8.21 -10.11 24.62
C ALA A 260 7.07 -9.24 24.06
N GLU A 261 6.80 -9.32 22.76
CA GLU A 261 5.70 -8.59 22.12
C GLU A 261 4.33 -9.06 22.63
N LEU A 262 4.06 -10.37 22.62
CA LEU A 262 2.81 -10.93 23.14
C LEU A 262 2.62 -10.60 24.63
N TRP A 263 3.69 -10.67 25.41
CA TRP A 263 3.66 -10.28 26.82
C TRP A 263 3.28 -8.82 27.01
N ALA A 264 3.92 -7.91 26.27
CA ALA A 264 3.62 -6.48 26.34
C ALA A 264 2.16 -6.20 25.96
N ARG A 265 1.65 -6.86 24.91
CA ARG A 265 0.26 -6.75 24.47
C ARG A 265 -0.74 -7.31 25.48
N ALA A 266 -0.44 -8.46 26.08
CA ALA A 266 -1.27 -9.04 27.12
C ALA A 266 -1.34 -8.12 28.35
N ARG A 267 -0.21 -7.56 28.79
CA ARG A 267 -0.20 -6.56 29.87
C ARG A 267 -1.00 -5.32 29.53
N ARG A 268 -0.88 -4.84 28.29
CA ARG A 268 -1.65 -3.69 27.82
C ARG A 268 -3.15 -4.00 27.84
N TRP A 269 -3.55 -5.18 27.34
CA TRP A 269 -4.93 -5.64 27.38
C TRP A 269 -5.47 -5.73 28.81
N GLU A 270 -4.71 -6.32 29.74
CA GLU A 270 -5.16 -6.43 31.13
C GLU A 270 -5.30 -5.07 31.82
N ALA A 271 -4.47 -4.10 31.43
CA ALA A 271 -4.58 -2.73 31.92
C ALA A 271 -5.81 -1.97 31.37
N LEU A 272 -6.45 -2.45 30.29
CA LEU A 272 -7.68 -1.83 29.77
C LEU A 272 -8.86 -2.18 30.68
N GLY A 273 -9.59 -1.15 31.13
CA GLY A 273 -10.88 -1.33 31.79
C GLY A 273 -11.96 -1.80 30.82
N GLU A 274 -13.12 -2.16 31.36
CA GLU A 274 -14.27 -2.62 30.58
C GLU A 274 -14.73 -1.63 29.48
N PRO A 275 -14.85 -0.30 29.72
CA PRO A 275 -15.21 0.62 28.65
C PRO A 275 -14.12 0.74 27.58
N GLU A 276 -12.83 0.64 27.94
CA GLU A 276 -11.73 0.64 26.97
C GLU A 276 -11.70 -0.64 26.13
N ARG A 277 -11.97 -1.81 26.72
CA ARG A 277 -12.07 -3.08 26.00
C ARG A 277 -13.22 -3.04 24.98
N LEU A 278 -14.37 -2.47 25.34
CA LEU A 278 -15.47 -2.28 24.39
C LEU A 278 -15.08 -1.36 23.22
N ARG A 279 -14.38 -0.25 23.50
CA ARG A 279 -13.85 0.64 22.43
C ARG A 279 -12.84 -0.09 21.55
N PHE A 280 -11.95 -0.90 22.12
CA PHE A 280 -11.01 -1.73 21.37
C PHE A 280 -11.75 -2.65 20.39
N GLU A 281 -12.79 -3.36 20.84
CA GLU A 281 -13.58 -4.24 19.98
C GLU A 281 -14.30 -3.49 18.85
N GLN A 282 -14.90 -2.35 19.18
CA GLN A 282 -15.56 -1.48 18.20
C GLN A 282 -14.57 -0.98 17.14
N ARG A 283 -13.37 -0.57 17.55
CA ARG A 283 -12.30 -0.13 16.64
C ARG A 283 -11.77 -1.28 15.79
N ALA A 284 -11.59 -2.46 16.36
CA ALA A 284 -11.21 -3.65 15.61
C ALA A 284 -12.28 -4.04 14.58
N ALA A 285 -13.56 -3.89 14.90
CA ALA A 285 -14.67 -4.13 13.96
C ALA A 285 -14.73 -3.06 12.86
N ALA A 286 -14.60 -1.78 13.23
CA ALA A 286 -14.55 -0.66 12.29
C ALA A 286 -13.36 -0.79 11.33
N TYR A 287 -12.15 -1.08 11.84
CA TYR A 287 -10.97 -1.28 11.01
C TYR A 287 -11.17 -2.44 10.02
N ARG A 288 -11.77 -3.56 10.47
CA ARG A 288 -12.03 -4.73 9.60
C ARG A 288 -13.05 -4.46 8.49
N SER A 289 -13.96 -3.49 8.67
CA SER A 289 -14.94 -3.12 7.63
C SER A 289 -14.36 -2.18 6.57
N LEU A 290 -13.20 -1.56 6.83
CA LEU A 290 -12.56 -0.65 5.89
C LEU A 290 -12.00 -1.38 4.64
N PRO A 291 -12.10 -0.75 3.45
CA PRO A 291 -11.40 -1.19 2.25
C PRO A 291 -9.89 -1.40 2.48
N PRO A 292 -9.24 -2.35 1.78
CA PRO A 292 -7.82 -2.64 1.96
C PRO A 292 -6.88 -1.43 1.86
N LEU A 293 -7.16 -0.50 0.94
CA LEU A 293 -6.34 0.70 0.77
C LEU A 293 -6.44 1.65 1.97
N GLN A 294 -7.63 1.85 2.52
CA GLN A 294 -7.84 2.69 3.71
C GLN A 294 -7.17 2.08 4.95
N ARG A 295 -7.22 0.74 5.07
CA ARG A 295 -6.47 0.03 6.13
C ARG A 295 -4.96 0.21 6.02
N ALA A 296 -4.41 0.24 4.81
CA ALA A 296 -2.99 0.51 4.59
C ALA A 296 -2.62 1.94 5.00
N ASP A 297 -3.41 2.93 4.59
CA ASP A 297 -3.22 4.34 4.95
C ASP A 297 -3.28 4.57 6.46
N LEU A 298 -4.28 3.98 7.14
CA LEU A 298 -4.37 4.05 8.61
C LEU A 298 -3.17 3.42 9.32
N ARG A 299 -2.64 2.30 8.82
CA ARG A 299 -1.44 1.68 9.40
C ARG A 299 -0.22 2.58 9.25
N GLU A 300 -0.05 3.22 8.10
CA GLU A 300 1.04 4.16 7.86
C GLU A 300 0.95 5.38 8.80
N ARG A 301 -0.24 5.98 8.89
CA ARG A 301 -0.52 7.12 9.78
C ARG A 301 -0.32 6.75 11.25
N HIS A 302 -0.76 5.56 11.66
CA HIS A 302 -0.54 5.08 13.01
C HIS A 302 0.93 4.81 13.31
N ALA A 303 1.69 4.22 12.38
CA ALA A 303 3.13 4.05 12.54
C ALA A 303 3.82 5.41 12.70
N ARG A 304 3.38 6.41 11.94
CA ARG A 304 3.86 7.79 12.10
C ARG A 304 3.51 8.38 13.46
N TRP A 305 2.27 8.21 13.90
CA TRP A 305 1.79 8.65 15.21
C TRP A 305 2.58 8.02 16.37
N ALA A 306 2.77 6.71 16.33
CA ALA A 306 3.51 5.95 17.34
C ALA A 306 5.00 6.33 17.39
N GLY A 307 5.55 6.88 16.30
CA GLY A 307 6.91 7.40 16.25
C GLY A 307 7.09 8.79 16.87
N PHE A 308 6.00 9.50 17.23
CA PHE A 308 6.09 10.76 17.96
C PHE A 308 6.33 10.54 19.44
N ASP A 309 7.06 11.46 20.08
CA ASP A 309 7.15 11.48 21.53
C ASP A 309 5.80 11.86 22.17
N ALA A 310 5.66 11.54 23.46
CA ALA A 310 4.41 11.76 24.19
C ALA A 310 4.00 13.24 24.23
N ALA A 311 4.98 14.15 24.19
CA ALA A 311 4.76 15.58 24.19
C ALA A 311 4.11 16.05 22.88
N THR A 312 4.66 15.62 21.74
CA THR A 312 4.14 15.88 20.40
C THR A 312 2.75 15.27 20.25
N GLN A 313 2.54 14.02 20.70
CA GLN A 313 1.22 13.39 20.69
C GLN A 313 0.21 14.20 21.51
N SER A 314 0.60 14.71 22.68
CA SER A 314 -0.26 15.57 23.51
C SER A 314 -0.61 16.87 22.79
N THR A 315 0.36 17.54 22.17
CA THR A 315 0.13 18.77 21.40
C THR A 315 -0.81 18.53 20.22
N LEU A 316 -0.66 17.42 19.49
CA LEU A 316 -1.54 17.06 18.38
C LEU A 316 -2.99 16.82 18.85
N ARG A 317 -3.19 16.17 20.00
CA ARG A 317 -4.53 16.02 20.61
C ARG A 317 -5.12 17.37 21.02
N ALA A 318 -4.31 18.26 21.60
CA ALA A 318 -4.74 19.61 21.96
C ALA A 318 -5.15 20.43 20.72
N LEU A 319 -4.39 20.33 19.62
CA LEU A 319 -4.74 20.95 18.35
C LEU A 319 -6.06 20.41 17.78
N GLU A 320 -6.28 19.09 17.89
CA GLU A 320 -7.54 18.49 17.47
C GLU A 320 -8.74 18.97 18.31
N ALA A 321 -8.60 19.00 19.64
CA ALA A 321 -9.62 19.52 20.53
C ALA A 321 -9.90 21.01 20.26
N GLY A 322 -8.86 21.81 20.03
CA GLY A 322 -8.97 23.20 19.62
C GLY A 322 -9.75 23.35 18.32
N LEU A 323 -9.47 22.52 17.30
CA LEU A 323 -10.22 22.53 16.05
C LEU A 323 -11.69 22.15 16.25
N ALA A 324 -11.98 21.16 17.10
CA ALA A 324 -13.36 20.76 17.39
C ALA A 324 -14.16 21.87 18.10
N SER A 325 -13.48 22.71 18.89
CA SER A 325 -14.09 23.88 19.54
C SER A 325 -14.17 25.14 18.67
N ALA A 326 -13.42 25.19 17.57
CA ALA A 326 -13.43 26.34 16.65
C ALA A 326 -14.78 26.46 15.94
N THR A 327 -15.13 27.69 15.54
CA THR A 327 -16.36 27.94 14.79
C THR A 327 -16.32 27.27 13.41
N ALA A 328 -17.49 27.03 12.80
CA ALA A 328 -17.56 26.41 11.48
C ALA A 328 -16.82 27.23 10.39
N GLU A 329 -16.79 28.57 10.53
CA GLU A 329 -16.09 29.47 9.61
C GLU A 329 -14.56 29.39 9.77
N GLU A 330 -14.07 29.30 11.00
CA GLU A 330 -12.64 29.08 11.26
C GLU A 330 -12.19 27.71 10.76
N GLN A 331 -12.99 26.67 11.00
CA GLN A 331 -12.70 25.32 10.51
C GLN A 331 -12.67 25.26 8.98
N SER A 332 -13.63 25.92 8.30
CA SER A 332 -13.67 25.95 6.84
C SER A 332 -12.48 26.73 6.27
N THR A 333 -12.11 27.85 6.90
CA THR A 333 -10.95 28.66 6.51
C THR A 333 -9.65 27.88 6.65
N LEU A 334 -9.44 27.21 7.78
CA LEU A 334 -8.24 26.37 7.99
C LEU A 334 -8.19 25.21 7.00
N ARG A 335 -9.34 24.60 6.67
CA ARG A 335 -9.40 23.54 5.68
C ARG A 335 -9.06 24.04 4.28
N ALA A 336 -9.60 25.20 3.88
CA ALA A 336 -9.27 25.82 2.60
C ALA A 336 -7.78 26.15 2.49
N GLN A 337 -7.16 26.64 3.57
CA GLN A 337 -5.72 26.89 3.61
C GLN A 337 -4.90 25.61 3.43
N PHE A 338 -5.30 24.52 4.09
CA PHE A 338 -4.65 23.21 3.92
C PHE A 338 -4.84 22.62 2.51
N GLU A 339 -6.05 22.76 1.96
CA GLU A 339 -6.38 22.31 0.60
C GLU A 339 -5.63 23.10 -0.49
N ALA A 340 -5.27 24.36 -0.21
CA ALA A 340 -4.45 25.18 -1.09
C ALA A 340 -2.97 24.76 -1.13
N LEU A 341 -2.48 23.93 -0.19
CA LEU A 341 -1.11 23.44 -0.22
C LEU A 341 -0.85 22.53 -1.43
N PRO A 342 0.34 22.59 -2.05
CA PRO A 342 0.71 21.63 -3.08
C PRO A 342 0.64 20.19 -2.56
N GLU A 343 0.19 19.26 -3.41
CA GLU A 343 0.01 17.85 -3.02
C GLU A 343 1.32 17.21 -2.51
N ALA A 344 2.46 17.58 -3.10
CA ALA A 344 3.78 17.13 -2.65
C ALA A 344 4.08 17.56 -1.21
N VAL A 345 3.66 18.77 -0.81
CA VAL A 345 3.82 19.27 0.57
C VAL A 345 2.93 18.46 1.51
N ARG A 346 1.66 18.27 1.18
CA ARG A 346 0.75 17.43 1.99
C ARG A 346 1.24 16.01 2.18
N ARG A 347 1.76 15.38 1.10
CA ARG A 347 2.37 14.04 1.18
C ARG A 347 3.65 14.02 2.03
N GLY A 348 4.45 15.09 2.01
CA GLY A 348 5.65 15.24 2.83
C GLY A 348 5.36 15.23 4.34
N LEU A 349 4.22 15.79 4.77
CA LEU A 349 3.83 15.87 6.18
C LEU A 349 3.76 14.47 6.83
N LEU A 350 3.11 13.51 6.17
CA LEU A 350 2.97 12.14 6.68
C LEU A 350 4.25 11.33 6.60
N ALA A 351 5.02 11.54 5.54
CA ALA A 351 6.29 10.84 5.34
C ALA A 351 7.33 11.19 6.41
N GLY A 352 7.10 12.23 7.24
CA GLY A 352 8.07 12.72 8.21
C GLY A 352 9.33 13.32 7.61
N LYS A 353 9.40 13.32 6.28
CA LYS A 353 10.32 14.08 5.46
C LYS A 353 9.71 15.45 5.38
N THR A 354 10.08 16.36 6.27
CA THR A 354 9.79 17.77 6.03
C THR A 354 10.43 18.10 4.67
N PRO A 355 9.66 18.30 3.60
CA PRO A 355 10.23 18.55 2.29
C PRO A 355 11.14 19.78 2.35
N GLU A 356 10.81 20.73 3.25
CA GLU A 356 11.64 21.86 3.62
C GLU A 356 13.06 21.50 4.06
N LEU A 357 13.26 20.45 4.89
CA LEU A 357 14.59 20.05 5.34
C LEU A 357 15.39 19.36 4.22
N ALA A 358 14.71 18.60 3.35
CA ALA A 358 15.35 17.99 2.18
C ALA A 358 15.68 19.03 1.09
N GLU A 359 14.86 20.07 0.93
CA GLU A 359 15.17 21.25 0.11
C GLU A 359 16.31 22.05 0.74
N LEU A 360 16.25 22.33 2.04
CA LEU A 360 17.33 23.01 2.77
C LEU A 360 18.65 22.24 2.65
N ALA A 361 18.64 20.91 2.75
CA ALA A 361 19.83 20.09 2.55
C ALA A 361 20.42 20.27 1.14
N ARG A 362 19.56 20.35 0.11
CA ARG A 362 19.98 20.59 -1.28
C ARG A 362 20.43 22.03 -1.55
N GLU A 363 19.87 23.00 -0.85
CA GLU A 363 20.29 24.40 -0.94
C GLU A 363 21.62 24.63 -0.21
N ALA A 364 21.77 24.05 0.98
CA ALA A 364 22.91 24.24 1.87
C ALA A 364 24.14 23.44 1.41
N PHE A 365 23.92 22.22 0.91
CA PHE A 365 24.99 21.29 0.54
C PHE A 365 24.96 20.96 -0.94
N ALA A 366 26.14 20.88 -1.56
CA ALA A 366 26.25 20.63 -2.99
C ALA A 366 25.88 19.18 -3.36
N PHE A 367 26.16 18.25 -2.46
CA PHE A 367 25.86 16.83 -2.61
C PHE A 367 25.59 16.22 -1.23
N VAL A 368 24.70 15.23 -1.17
CA VAL A 368 24.48 14.43 0.05
C VAL A 368 24.44 12.97 -0.38
N PRO A 369 25.43 12.14 0.01
CA PRO A 369 25.43 10.71 -0.26
C PRO A 369 24.14 10.04 0.23
N GLU A 370 23.65 9.01 -0.49
CA GLU A 370 22.41 8.30 -0.12
C GLU A 370 22.46 7.76 1.32
N GLU A 371 23.60 7.17 1.71
CA GLU A 371 23.82 6.67 3.08
C GLU A 371 23.79 7.76 4.17
N GLU A 372 24.02 9.03 3.81
CA GLU A 372 24.12 10.12 4.78
C GLU A 372 22.88 11.05 4.75
N ARG A 373 21.86 10.76 3.91
CA ARG A 373 20.68 11.62 3.79
C ARG A 373 19.89 11.69 5.08
N GLU A 374 19.66 10.56 5.73
CA GLU A 374 18.91 10.53 6.99
C GLU A 374 19.66 11.27 8.10
N ALA A 375 20.96 11.02 8.24
CA ALA A 375 21.81 11.71 9.22
C ALA A 375 21.86 13.23 8.97
N THR A 376 21.91 13.66 7.70
CA THR A 376 21.90 15.08 7.33
C THR A 376 20.54 15.73 7.63
N VAL A 377 19.43 15.02 7.40
CA VAL A 377 18.09 15.53 7.74
C VAL A 377 17.92 15.61 9.25
N GLU A 378 18.38 14.62 10.01
CA GLU A 378 18.37 14.64 11.49
C GLU A 378 19.19 15.80 12.04
N LEU A 379 20.36 16.04 11.45
CA LEU A 379 21.20 17.18 11.78
C LEU A 379 20.46 18.50 11.58
N LEU A 380 19.83 18.69 10.42
CA LEU A 380 19.08 19.92 10.15
C LEU A 380 17.86 20.06 11.06
N ARG A 381 17.21 18.96 11.44
CA ARG A 381 16.11 18.98 12.42
C ARG A 381 16.56 19.48 13.80
N GLY A 382 17.78 19.15 14.20
CA GLY A 382 18.37 19.61 15.46
C GLY A 382 18.84 21.08 15.47
N LEU A 383 18.78 21.77 14.33
CA LEU A 383 19.12 23.18 14.19
C LEU A 383 17.87 24.06 14.20
N GLY A 384 17.97 25.26 14.78
CA GLY A 384 16.89 26.25 14.76
C GLY A 384 16.79 27.00 13.43
N GLU A 385 15.69 27.75 13.25
CA GLU A 385 15.44 28.52 12.02
C GLU A 385 16.53 29.57 11.74
N THR A 386 17.09 30.17 12.79
CA THR A 386 18.23 31.10 12.69
C THR A 386 19.43 30.42 12.02
N GLU A 387 19.78 29.21 12.46
CA GLU A 387 20.87 28.43 11.90
C GLU A 387 20.58 27.97 10.46
N HIS A 388 19.34 27.63 10.14
CA HIS A 388 18.93 27.32 8.76
C HIS A 388 19.12 28.53 7.84
N GLY A 389 18.73 29.72 8.29
CA GLY A 389 18.97 30.97 7.59
C GLY A 389 20.45 31.25 7.36
N LEU A 390 21.29 31.00 8.36
CA LEU A 390 22.75 31.11 8.24
C LEU A 390 23.32 30.11 7.23
N LEU A 391 22.91 28.84 7.28
CA LEU A 391 23.33 27.81 6.33
C LEU A 391 23.02 28.21 4.88
N ARG A 392 21.80 28.70 4.59
CA ARG A 392 21.42 29.17 3.24
C ARG A 392 22.29 30.33 2.76
N ARG A 393 22.60 31.29 3.65
CA ARG A 393 23.45 32.44 3.31
C ARG A 393 24.91 32.04 3.10
N MET A 394 25.43 31.14 3.94
CA MET A 394 26.78 30.59 3.79
C MET A 394 26.91 29.80 2.49
N ALA A 395 25.92 28.98 2.15
CA ALA A 395 25.93 28.20 0.92
C ALA A 395 26.08 29.10 -0.32
N ARG A 396 25.50 30.29 -0.35
CA ARG A 396 25.68 31.24 -1.47
C ARG A 396 27.12 31.77 -1.60
N ARG A 397 27.92 31.71 -0.53
CA ARG A 397 29.31 32.21 -0.49
C ARG A 397 30.36 31.11 -0.60
N LEU A 398 30.06 29.94 -0.09
CA LEU A 398 30.94 28.79 -0.09
C LEU A 398 30.91 28.09 -1.46
N ASP A 399 32.07 27.64 -1.92
CA ASP A 399 32.16 26.73 -3.07
C ASP A 399 31.62 25.33 -2.72
N PRO A 400 31.36 24.45 -3.70
CA PRO A 400 30.81 23.12 -3.45
C PRO A 400 31.62 22.25 -2.47
N ALA A 401 32.96 22.33 -2.53
CA ALA A 401 33.82 21.52 -1.68
C ALA A 401 33.79 22.01 -0.22
N ALA A 402 33.76 23.32 -0.02
CA ALA A 402 33.65 23.92 1.31
C ALA A 402 32.28 23.69 1.95
N ARG A 403 31.20 23.62 1.16
CA ARG A 403 29.86 23.21 1.65
C ARG A 403 29.86 21.77 2.14
N GLU A 404 30.56 20.89 1.43
CA GLU A 404 30.65 19.48 1.82
C GLU A 404 31.52 19.28 3.07
N ALA A 405 32.64 20.00 3.16
CA ALA A 405 33.46 20.01 4.37
C ALA A 405 32.67 20.50 5.60
N LEU A 406 31.85 21.55 5.44
CA LEU A 406 30.97 22.04 6.50
C LEU A 406 29.95 20.96 6.93
N ARG A 407 29.37 20.22 5.98
CA ARG A 407 28.44 19.11 6.27
C ARG A 407 29.09 18.02 7.10
N ALA A 408 30.29 17.58 6.69
CA ALA A 408 31.05 16.55 7.40
C ALA A 408 31.45 17.03 8.82
N GLU A 409 31.87 18.28 8.96
CA GLU A 409 32.20 18.89 10.26
C GLU A 409 30.97 18.93 11.18
N LEU A 410 29.80 19.30 10.65
CA LEU A 410 28.54 19.33 11.39
C LEU A 410 28.08 17.93 11.82
N LEU A 411 28.23 16.92 10.95
CA LEU A 411 27.89 15.53 11.29
C LEU A 411 28.81 14.94 12.35
N ALA A 412 30.11 15.29 12.32
CA ALA A 412 31.08 14.86 13.31
C ALA A 412 30.94 15.58 14.66
N ALA A 413 30.32 16.77 14.69
CA ALA A 413 30.08 17.51 15.91
C ALA A 413 28.95 16.89 16.75
N GLU A 414 29.12 16.94 18.07
CA GLU A 414 28.10 16.53 19.04
C GLU A 414 26.82 17.36 18.90
N PRO A 415 25.60 16.78 19.06
CA PRO A 415 24.34 17.48 18.88
C PRO A 415 24.24 18.86 19.55
N PRO A 416 24.61 19.04 20.84
CA PRO A 416 24.51 20.36 21.48
C PRO A 416 25.51 21.40 20.95
N ALA A 417 26.59 21.00 20.27
CA ALA A 417 27.62 21.90 19.77
C ALA A 417 27.34 22.43 18.35
N ARG A 418 26.46 21.77 17.59
CA ARG A 418 26.21 22.06 16.16
C ARG A 418 25.72 23.48 15.92
N ALA A 419 24.81 23.99 16.75
CA ALA A 419 24.29 25.35 16.58
C ALA A 419 25.36 26.43 16.78
N ALA A 420 26.25 26.25 17.77
CA ALA A 420 27.38 27.15 17.97
C ALA A 420 28.34 27.09 16.78
N LEU A 421 28.65 25.89 16.28
CA LEU A 421 29.52 25.69 15.14
C LEU A 421 29.00 26.36 13.86
N VAL A 422 27.69 26.28 13.59
CA VAL A 422 27.08 27.01 12.45
C VAL A 422 27.30 28.51 12.56
N ARG A 423 27.14 29.09 13.76
CA ARG A 423 27.32 30.54 13.98
C ARG A 423 28.78 30.96 13.84
N ASP A 424 29.70 30.17 14.38
CA ASP A 424 31.14 30.44 14.27
C ASP A 424 31.60 30.39 12.80
N ARG A 425 31.13 29.40 12.05
CA ARG A 425 31.41 29.29 10.61
C ARG A 425 30.77 30.41 9.81
N ALA A 426 29.55 30.82 10.15
CA ALA A 426 28.90 31.96 9.53
C ALA A 426 29.70 33.25 9.75
N ALA A 427 30.15 33.50 10.98
CA ALA A 427 30.99 34.65 11.30
C ALA A 427 32.31 34.64 10.51
N ALA A 428 32.97 33.48 10.39
CA ALA A 428 34.21 33.32 9.63
C ALA A 428 34.05 33.66 8.14
N VAL A 429 32.89 33.40 7.53
CA VAL A 429 32.59 33.74 6.13
C VAL A 429 31.85 35.08 5.96
N GLY A 430 31.79 35.88 7.03
CA GLY A 430 31.21 37.22 7.05
C GLY A 430 29.68 37.24 6.92
N VAL A 431 28.99 36.17 7.33
CA VAL A 431 27.53 36.08 7.42
C VAL A 431 27.15 36.26 8.89
N ARG A 432 26.33 37.27 9.21
CA ARG A 432 25.84 37.52 10.57
C ARG A 432 24.41 37.00 10.74
N ALA A 433 24.04 36.67 11.97
CA ALA A 433 22.64 36.53 12.35
C ALA A 433 22.05 37.94 12.47
N ASP A 434 20.89 38.16 11.87
CA ASP A 434 20.17 39.44 11.94
C ASP A 434 19.44 39.58 13.28
#